data_AF-A0A8H3CS13-F1
#
_entry.id   AF-A0A8H3CS13-F1
#
_cell.length_a   1.000
_cell.length_b   1.000
_cell.length_c   1.000
_cell.angle_alpha   90.00
_cell.angle_beta   90.00
_cell.angle_gamma   90.00
#
_symmetry.space_group_name_H-M   'P 1'
#
loop_
_entity.id
_entity.type
_entity.pdbx_description
1 polymer ?
#
loop_
_entity_poly.entity_id
_entity_poly.type
_entity_poly.pdbx_seq_one_letter_code
_entity_poly.pdbx_strand_id
1 'polypeptide(L)'
;MTAPEFDDSLLEKLFPAPTFSSAFTSPSAPTPNAGITPESTATLRRLLIENHKRFHIFFNEKGFHNHLSHHLFAAYGIGAPGHVLQAAFDEHAEYQRPAYKSPEPITRDNWTKHLGNEDFYNAYMNFFSDEIRTHGLRQTLEQFIFSHEANWAKDEPRMLDRFIAGLLHPLIHFGHAAEFGVEGMAVEGLAQAAVHKTAYQKLYDASYFNPPGSTGSYLASLTSALSLSSSGTAKPEHTHAFTILARILKDERLEAGKTCTKDSEAKFTDTVNAAGDIIREYASLWKVSEDEKEIQERVEELAWMVALMFGVGGWKKDRDFKADFFL
;
A
#
# COMPACT_ATOMS: atom_id res chain seq x y z
N MET A 1 24.57 -16.68 3.78
CA MET A 1 23.85 -16.78 2.49
C MET A 1 24.57 -15.92 1.48
N THR A 2 24.52 -16.26 0.19
CA THR A 2 25.17 -15.48 -0.88
C THR A 2 24.39 -14.18 -1.13
N ALA A 3 25.09 -13.08 -1.38
CA ALA A 3 24.44 -11.83 -1.75
C ALA A 3 23.73 -11.98 -3.12
N PRO A 4 22.59 -11.30 -3.33
CA PRO A 4 21.92 -11.27 -4.61
C PRO A 4 22.72 -10.45 -5.65
N GLU A 5 22.49 -10.77 -6.91
CA GLU A 5 23.05 -10.05 -8.06
C GLU A 5 21.97 -9.15 -8.65
N PHE A 6 22.35 -7.94 -9.06
CA PHE A 6 21.45 -6.99 -9.71
C PHE A 6 22.10 -6.42 -10.96
N ASP A 7 21.29 -6.15 -11.98
CA ASP A 7 21.70 -5.39 -13.15
C ASP A 7 21.68 -3.90 -12.81
N ASP A 8 22.86 -3.29 -12.66
CA ASP A 8 22.97 -1.86 -12.33
C ASP A 8 22.29 -0.97 -13.39
N SER A 9 22.23 -1.38 -14.65
CA SER A 9 21.56 -0.61 -15.71
C SER A 9 20.03 -0.63 -15.57
N LEU A 10 19.48 -1.71 -15.02
CA LEU A 10 18.07 -1.84 -14.68
C LEU A 10 17.75 -1.04 -13.43
N LEU A 11 18.59 -1.12 -12.39
CA LEU A 11 18.43 -0.35 -11.16
C LEU A 11 18.39 1.16 -11.44
N GLU A 12 19.27 1.67 -12.29
CA GLU A 12 19.28 3.08 -12.66
C GLU A 12 17.96 3.55 -13.31
N LYS A 13 17.25 2.66 -14.02
CA LYS A 13 15.93 2.93 -14.61
C LYS A 13 14.80 2.82 -13.61
N LEU A 14 14.85 1.84 -12.70
CA LEU A 14 13.86 1.63 -11.65
C LEU A 14 13.91 2.73 -10.59
N PHE A 15 15.08 3.31 -10.36
CA PHE A 15 15.29 4.40 -9.42
C PHE A 15 15.69 5.68 -10.17
N PRO A 16 14.77 6.31 -10.93
CA PRO A 16 15.04 7.62 -11.51
C PRO A 16 15.12 8.70 -10.42
N ALA A 17 15.45 9.93 -10.82
CA ALA A 17 15.25 11.06 -9.91
C ALA A 17 13.76 11.18 -9.55
N PRO A 18 13.39 11.21 -8.26
CA PRO A 18 12.00 11.32 -7.83
C PRO A 18 11.25 12.48 -8.48
N THR A 19 10.09 12.17 -9.07
CA THR A 19 9.14 13.14 -9.59
C THR A 19 7.88 13.05 -8.75
N PHE A 20 7.54 14.11 -8.02
CA PHE A 20 6.27 14.14 -7.31
C PHE A 20 5.13 13.98 -8.32
N SER A 21 4.21 13.06 -8.01
CA SER A 21 3.06 12.75 -8.87
C SER A 21 2.31 14.01 -9.25
N SER A 22 1.87 14.10 -10.50
CA SER A 22 0.96 15.16 -10.93
C SER A 22 -0.36 15.14 -10.16
N ALA A 23 -0.72 14.04 -9.48
CA ALA A 23 -1.85 14.00 -8.56
C ALA A 23 -1.73 15.02 -7.39
N PHE A 24 -0.53 15.54 -7.11
CA PHE A 24 -0.29 16.62 -6.15
C PHE A 24 -0.31 18.03 -6.78
N THR A 25 -0.80 18.20 -8.01
CA THR A 25 -1.03 19.54 -8.58
C THR A 25 -2.28 20.21 -8.00
N SER A 26 -3.07 19.53 -7.16
CA SER A 26 -4.13 20.19 -6.40
C SER A 26 -3.51 21.22 -5.44
N PRO A 27 -3.94 22.50 -5.47
CA PRO A 27 -3.46 23.53 -4.55
C PRO A 27 -3.66 23.19 -3.07
N SER A 28 -4.57 22.26 -2.78
CA SER A 28 -4.90 21.82 -1.42
C SER A 28 -4.10 20.61 -0.96
N ALA A 29 -3.43 19.89 -1.87
CA ALA A 29 -2.55 18.80 -1.49
C ALA A 29 -1.21 19.37 -0.98
N PRO A 30 -0.61 18.79 0.07
CA PRO A 30 0.71 19.24 0.53
C PRO A 30 1.69 19.23 -0.62
N THR A 31 2.16 20.41 -1.01
CA THR A 31 3.22 20.49 -2.00
C THR A 31 4.54 20.18 -1.32
N PRO A 32 5.47 19.50 -2.01
CA PRO A 32 6.80 19.26 -1.48
C PRO A 32 7.44 20.57 -1.04
N ASN A 33 7.94 20.60 0.20
CA ASN A 33 8.37 21.84 0.85
C ASN A 33 9.59 22.49 0.15
N ALA A 34 9.75 23.79 0.36
CA ALA A 34 10.98 24.51 0.04
C ALA A 34 12.17 23.87 0.80
N GLY A 35 13.10 23.26 0.08
CA GLY A 35 14.27 22.59 0.68
C GLY A 35 14.86 21.45 -0.15
N ILE A 36 14.11 20.94 -1.13
CA ILE A 36 14.61 19.92 -2.06
C ILE A 36 15.69 20.51 -2.97
N THR A 37 16.84 19.85 -3.05
CA THR A 37 18.00 20.27 -3.85
C THR A 37 18.48 19.12 -4.71
N PRO A 38 19.21 19.38 -5.81
CA PRO A 38 19.83 18.31 -6.60
C PRO A 38 20.71 17.37 -5.77
N GLU A 39 21.37 17.90 -4.73
CA GLU A 39 22.18 17.11 -3.79
C GLU A 39 21.31 16.16 -2.94
N SER A 40 20.22 16.65 -2.35
CA SER A 40 19.33 15.80 -1.55
C SER A 40 18.62 14.76 -2.41
N THR A 41 18.22 15.11 -3.65
CA THR A 41 17.66 14.16 -4.62
C THR A 41 18.68 13.07 -4.99
N ALA A 42 19.92 13.43 -5.29
CA ALA A 42 20.98 12.46 -5.58
C ALA A 42 21.29 11.55 -4.38
N THR A 43 21.25 12.12 -3.17
CA THR A 43 21.46 11.38 -1.92
C THR A 43 20.33 10.38 -1.67
N LEU A 44 19.06 10.82 -1.75
CA LEU A 44 17.90 9.94 -1.62
C LEU A 44 18.00 8.76 -2.60
N ARG A 45 18.23 9.06 -3.88
CA ARG A 45 18.34 8.04 -4.93
C ARG A 45 19.40 7.00 -4.62
N ARG A 46 20.61 7.44 -4.23
CA ARG A 46 21.71 6.53 -3.86
C ARG A 46 21.31 5.65 -2.68
N LEU A 47 20.71 6.22 -1.64
CA LEU A 47 20.32 5.49 -0.43
C LEU A 47 19.20 4.48 -0.68
N LEU A 48 18.25 4.78 -1.55
CA LEU A 48 17.21 3.83 -1.98
C LEU A 48 17.81 2.64 -2.73
N ILE A 49 18.70 2.89 -3.69
CA ILE A 49 19.41 1.82 -4.42
C ILE A 49 20.26 0.98 -3.45
N GLU A 50 20.90 1.63 -2.49
CA GLU A 50 21.71 0.98 -1.47
C GLU A 50 20.86 0.08 -0.56
N ASN A 51 19.68 0.56 -0.13
CA ASN A 51 18.70 -0.24 0.61
C ASN A 51 18.25 -1.46 -0.20
N HIS A 52 17.83 -1.25 -1.45
CA HIS A 52 17.35 -2.27 -2.38
C HIS A 52 18.36 -3.40 -2.58
N LYS A 53 19.66 -3.07 -2.63
CA LYS A 53 20.72 -4.05 -2.84
C LYS A 53 21.13 -4.77 -1.56
N ARG A 54 21.18 -4.05 -0.44
CA ARG A 54 21.83 -4.54 0.79
C ARG A 54 20.89 -5.27 1.72
N PHE A 55 19.62 -4.88 1.78
CA PHE A 55 18.76 -5.27 2.89
C PHE A 55 17.54 -6.07 2.45
N HIS A 56 17.16 -7.02 3.30
CA HIS A 56 15.92 -7.75 3.15
C HIS A 56 14.74 -6.82 3.47
N ILE A 57 13.56 -7.13 2.94
CA ILE A 57 12.34 -6.35 3.21
C ILE A 57 11.82 -6.49 4.64
N PHE A 58 12.32 -7.50 5.36
CA PHE A 58 12.09 -7.71 6.78
C PHE A 58 13.40 -7.54 7.53
N PHE A 59 13.42 -6.71 8.58
CA PHE A 59 14.64 -6.48 9.36
C PHE A 59 14.88 -7.52 10.45
N ASN A 60 13.92 -8.41 10.71
CA ASN A 60 14.08 -9.52 11.65
C ASN A 60 13.34 -10.79 11.19
N GLU A 61 13.58 -11.90 11.87
CA GLU A 61 12.93 -13.20 11.63
C GLU A 61 11.47 -13.26 12.13
N LYS A 62 10.98 -12.18 12.76
CA LYS A 62 9.57 -12.03 13.18
C LYS A 62 8.69 -11.43 12.07
N GLY A 63 9.28 -11.06 10.93
CA GLY A 63 8.58 -10.44 9.81
C GLY A 63 8.30 -8.95 9.99
N PHE A 64 9.06 -8.25 10.82
CA PHE A 64 8.95 -6.78 10.91
C PHE A 64 9.62 -6.12 9.72
N HIS A 65 8.96 -5.10 9.18
CA HIS A 65 9.26 -4.52 7.87
C HIS A 65 10.38 -3.51 7.91
N ASN A 66 11.21 -3.52 6.88
CA ASN A 66 12.25 -2.54 6.68
C ASN A 66 11.64 -1.14 6.44
N HIS A 67 11.88 -0.20 7.35
CA HIS A 67 11.31 1.15 7.30
C HIS A 67 12.22 2.22 6.68
N LEU A 68 13.38 1.85 6.14
CA LEU A 68 14.36 2.78 5.55
C LEU A 68 13.73 3.71 4.52
N SER A 69 13.05 3.13 3.52
CA SER A 69 12.44 3.89 2.43
C SER A 69 11.37 4.87 2.94
N HIS A 70 10.55 4.46 3.91
CA HIS A 70 9.50 5.31 4.47
C HIS A 70 10.08 6.56 5.13
N HIS A 71 11.09 6.41 5.99
CA HIS A 71 11.72 7.56 6.64
C HIS A 71 12.42 8.45 5.60
N LEU A 72 13.14 7.86 4.65
CA LEU A 72 13.83 8.61 3.60
C LEU A 72 12.86 9.45 2.75
N PHE A 73 11.75 8.86 2.29
CA PHE A 73 10.74 9.60 1.52
C PHE A 73 10.02 10.66 2.36
N ALA A 74 9.68 10.37 3.61
CA ALA A 74 9.04 11.34 4.50
C ALA A 74 9.96 12.56 4.75
N ALA A 75 11.23 12.31 5.11
CA ALA A 75 12.23 13.36 5.33
C ALA A 75 12.49 14.16 4.04
N TYR A 76 12.62 13.48 2.90
CA TYR A 76 12.79 14.14 1.60
C TYR A 76 11.59 15.01 1.22
N GLY A 77 10.36 14.52 1.42
CA GLY A 77 9.12 15.24 1.11
C GLY A 77 8.96 16.55 1.88
N ILE A 78 9.50 16.62 3.11
CA ILE A 78 9.54 17.85 3.91
C ILE A 78 10.79 18.72 3.67
N GLY A 79 11.64 18.37 2.71
CA GLY A 79 12.78 19.18 2.27
C GLY A 79 14.09 18.90 3.02
N ALA A 80 14.28 17.72 3.60
CA ALA A 80 15.51 17.39 4.32
C ALA A 80 16.77 17.44 3.40
N PRO A 81 17.90 17.99 3.88
CA PRO A 81 19.16 17.99 3.16
C PRO A 81 19.81 16.60 3.16
N GLY A 82 20.77 16.37 2.26
CA GLY A 82 21.40 15.06 2.06
C GLY A 82 21.99 14.43 3.33
N HIS A 83 22.62 15.22 4.22
CA HIS A 83 23.19 14.71 5.47
C HIS A 83 22.13 14.20 6.47
N VAL A 84 20.92 14.77 6.48
CA VAL A 84 19.81 14.27 7.31
C VAL A 84 19.30 12.94 6.74
N LEU A 85 19.19 12.83 5.41
CA LEU A 85 18.83 11.57 4.76
C LEU A 85 19.86 10.47 5.03
N GLN A 86 21.15 10.80 5.00
CA GLN A 86 22.22 9.87 5.37
C GLN A 86 22.10 9.42 6.82
N ALA A 87 21.89 10.35 7.76
CA ALA A 87 21.73 10.01 9.17
C ALA A 87 20.53 9.08 9.41
N ALA A 88 19.39 9.35 8.76
CA ALA A 88 18.22 8.46 8.80
C ALA A 88 18.53 7.06 8.23
N PHE A 89 19.30 6.99 7.14
CA PHE A 89 19.74 5.72 6.59
C PHE A 89 20.65 4.96 7.55
N ASP A 90 21.66 5.63 8.12
CA ASP A 90 22.64 5.01 9.01
C ASP A 90 21.96 4.45 10.27
N GLU A 91 21.04 5.20 10.88
CA GLU A 91 20.25 4.76 12.03
C GLU A 91 19.49 3.44 11.75
N HIS A 92 18.80 3.38 10.61
CA HIS A 92 18.01 2.20 10.29
C HIS A 92 18.88 1.03 9.80
N ALA A 93 19.96 1.31 9.09
CA ALA A 93 20.86 0.30 8.51
C ALA A 93 21.51 -0.61 9.55
N GLU A 94 21.69 -0.15 10.80
CA GLU A 94 22.34 -0.89 11.89
C GLU A 94 21.62 -2.18 12.28
N TYR A 95 20.30 -2.24 12.11
CA TYR A 95 19.48 -3.37 12.56
C TYR A 95 18.86 -4.19 11.43
N GLN A 96 19.12 -3.82 10.17
CA GLN A 96 18.55 -4.52 9.01
C GLN A 96 19.16 -5.91 8.82
N ARG A 97 18.33 -6.84 8.32
CA ARG A 97 18.83 -8.12 7.80
C ARG A 97 19.45 -7.90 6.42
N PRO A 98 20.59 -8.54 6.12
CA PRO A 98 21.15 -8.51 4.78
C PRO A 98 20.22 -9.22 3.78
N ALA A 99 20.13 -8.69 2.56
CA ALA A 99 19.51 -9.38 1.45
C ALA A 99 20.34 -10.62 1.08
N TYR A 100 19.67 -11.64 0.54
CA TYR A 100 20.31 -12.86 0.11
C TYR A 100 19.64 -13.41 -1.15
N LYS A 101 20.41 -14.21 -1.89
CA LYS A 101 19.97 -14.87 -3.11
C LYS A 101 18.94 -15.95 -2.79
N SER A 102 17.80 -15.89 -3.49
CA SER A 102 16.73 -16.87 -3.36
C SER A 102 17.12 -18.25 -3.90
N PRO A 103 16.47 -19.35 -3.43
CA PRO A 103 16.83 -20.71 -3.81
C PRO A 103 16.67 -21.03 -5.30
N GLU A 104 15.64 -20.49 -5.95
CA GLU A 104 15.38 -20.63 -7.39
C GLU A 104 14.70 -19.37 -7.94
N PRO A 105 14.80 -19.08 -9.26
CA PRO A 105 14.12 -17.94 -9.86
C PRO A 105 12.59 -18.11 -9.90
N ILE A 106 11.89 -16.98 -9.87
CA ILE A 106 10.46 -16.90 -10.11
C ILE A 106 10.19 -16.59 -11.59
N THR A 107 9.24 -17.29 -12.19
CA THR A 107 8.74 -17.14 -13.56
C THR A 107 7.21 -17.13 -13.55
N ARG A 108 6.60 -16.76 -14.68
CA ARG A 108 5.14 -16.83 -14.84
C ARG A 108 4.53 -18.23 -14.63
N ASP A 109 5.32 -19.29 -14.76
CA ASP A 109 4.83 -20.66 -14.57
C ASP A 109 4.85 -21.09 -13.10
N ASN A 110 5.66 -20.44 -12.25
CA ASN A 110 5.86 -20.86 -10.86
C ASN A 110 5.58 -19.74 -9.83
N TRP A 111 5.14 -18.55 -10.23
CA TRP A 111 5.04 -17.39 -9.34
C TRP A 111 4.10 -17.58 -8.14
N THR A 112 3.14 -18.50 -8.22
CA THR A 112 2.24 -18.83 -7.08
C THR A 112 2.82 -19.88 -6.13
N LYS A 113 3.87 -20.61 -6.52
CA LYS A 113 4.41 -21.78 -5.80
C LYS A 113 5.00 -21.43 -4.43
N HIS A 114 5.60 -20.24 -4.30
CA HIS A 114 6.38 -19.84 -3.12
C HIS A 114 5.78 -18.65 -2.37
N LEU A 115 4.49 -18.37 -2.59
CA LEU A 115 3.82 -17.26 -1.93
C LEU A 115 3.82 -17.42 -0.40
N GLY A 116 4.20 -16.37 0.31
CA GLY A 116 4.33 -16.38 1.78
C GLY A 116 5.68 -16.89 2.29
N ASN A 117 6.64 -17.19 1.40
CA ASN A 117 7.99 -17.58 1.77
C ASN A 117 8.98 -16.42 1.53
N GLU A 118 9.53 -15.86 2.62
CA GLU A 118 10.46 -14.75 2.56
C GLU A 118 11.78 -15.08 1.84
N ASP A 119 12.20 -16.36 1.81
CA ASP A 119 13.43 -16.75 1.11
C ASP A 119 13.38 -16.45 -0.40
N PHE A 120 12.18 -16.26 -0.94
CA PHE A 120 11.94 -15.95 -2.35
C PHE A 120 11.82 -14.45 -2.65
N TYR A 121 11.98 -13.57 -1.66
CA TYR A 121 11.83 -12.13 -1.83
C TYR A 121 12.68 -11.59 -2.99
N ASN A 122 13.99 -11.92 -3.02
CA ASN A 122 14.87 -11.46 -4.08
C ASN A 122 14.48 -12.00 -5.47
N ALA A 123 14.04 -13.26 -5.57
CA ALA A 123 13.55 -13.80 -6.84
C ALA A 123 12.26 -13.10 -7.31
N TYR A 124 11.35 -12.75 -6.38
CA TYR A 124 10.17 -11.95 -6.72
C TYR A 124 10.53 -10.52 -7.14
N MET A 125 11.54 -9.90 -6.53
CA MET A 125 12.03 -8.58 -7.00
C MET A 125 12.49 -8.65 -8.46
N ASN A 126 13.28 -9.66 -8.81
CA ASN A 126 13.74 -9.84 -10.19
C ASN A 126 12.57 -10.08 -11.15
N PHE A 127 11.64 -10.96 -10.77
CA PHE A 127 10.43 -11.23 -11.54
C PHE A 127 9.60 -9.97 -11.80
N PHE A 128 9.27 -9.20 -10.75
CA PHE A 128 8.46 -7.99 -10.91
C PHE A 128 9.22 -6.86 -11.60
N SER A 129 10.54 -6.79 -11.49
CA SER A 129 11.37 -5.87 -12.29
C SER A 129 11.22 -6.17 -13.78
N ASP A 130 11.24 -7.45 -14.16
CA ASP A 130 11.06 -7.87 -15.55
C ASP A 130 9.62 -7.68 -16.06
N GLU A 131 8.62 -7.96 -15.22
CA GLU A 131 7.21 -7.72 -15.55
C GLU A 131 6.93 -6.24 -15.79
N ILE A 132 7.37 -5.35 -14.88
CA ILE A 132 7.20 -3.90 -15.03
C ILE A 132 7.94 -3.40 -16.26
N ARG A 133 9.19 -3.85 -16.49
CA ARG A 133 9.97 -3.47 -17.67
C ARG A 133 9.30 -3.88 -18.99
N THR A 134 8.64 -5.04 -19.01
CA THR A 134 8.08 -5.63 -20.24
C THR A 134 6.65 -5.15 -20.51
N HIS A 135 5.84 -5.01 -19.47
CA HIS A 135 4.40 -4.78 -19.58
C HIS A 135 3.95 -3.43 -19.03
N GLY A 136 4.82 -2.73 -18.30
CA GLY A 136 4.49 -1.51 -17.58
C GLY A 136 3.91 -1.77 -16.19
N LEU A 137 3.97 -0.75 -15.34
CA LEU A 137 3.53 -0.81 -13.95
C LEU A 137 2.04 -1.14 -13.82
N ARG A 138 1.19 -0.47 -14.60
CA ARG A 138 -0.27 -0.62 -14.53
C ARG A 138 -0.71 -2.05 -14.84
N GLN A 139 -0.27 -2.60 -15.97
CA GLN A 139 -0.64 -3.94 -16.42
C GLN A 139 -0.12 -5.00 -15.44
N THR A 140 1.08 -4.80 -14.89
CA THR A 140 1.63 -5.69 -13.86
C THR A 140 0.76 -5.68 -12.60
N LEU A 141 0.34 -4.51 -12.12
CA LEU A 141 -0.55 -4.39 -10.96
C LEU A 141 -1.91 -5.06 -11.23
N GLU A 142 -2.55 -4.76 -12.37
CA GLU A 142 -3.82 -5.37 -12.76
C GLU A 142 -3.72 -6.90 -12.83
N GLN A 143 -2.66 -7.44 -13.42
CA GLN A 143 -2.45 -8.88 -13.55
C GLN A 143 -2.18 -9.57 -12.21
N PHE A 144 -1.24 -9.06 -11.41
CA PHE A 144 -0.71 -9.80 -10.25
C PHE A 144 -1.36 -9.43 -8.92
N ILE A 145 -2.13 -8.33 -8.84
CA ILE A 145 -2.85 -7.95 -7.61
C ILE A 145 -4.36 -8.03 -7.78
N PHE A 146 -4.92 -7.52 -8.89
CA PHE A 146 -6.38 -7.36 -9.02
C PHE A 146 -7.08 -8.44 -9.83
N SER A 147 -6.36 -9.22 -10.65
CA SER A 147 -6.99 -10.24 -11.47
C SER A 147 -7.65 -11.34 -10.63
N HIS A 148 -8.69 -11.98 -11.20
CA HIS A 148 -9.26 -13.19 -10.61
C HIS A 148 -8.20 -14.30 -10.49
N GLU A 149 -7.29 -14.41 -11.46
CA GLU A 149 -6.21 -15.39 -11.42
C GLU A 149 -5.30 -15.21 -10.20
N ALA A 150 -4.96 -13.96 -9.88
CA ALA A 150 -4.12 -13.64 -8.75
C ALA A 150 -4.80 -13.76 -7.37
N ASN A 151 -6.10 -14.04 -7.32
CA ASN A 151 -6.84 -14.06 -6.05
C ASN A 151 -7.59 -15.37 -5.80
N TRP A 152 -8.27 -15.88 -6.83
CA TRP A 152 -9.24 -16.97 -6.73
C TRP A 152 -9.04 -18.06 -7.80
N ALA A 153 -7.84 -18.14 -8.41
CA ALA A 153 -7.42 -19.33 -9.13
C ALA A 153 -7.19 -20.52 -8.18
N LYS A 154 -6.69 -21.61 -8.76
CA LYS A 154 -6.23 -22.77 -8.01
C LYS A 154 -5.26 -22.33 -6.90
N ASP A 155 -5.43 -22.94 -5.72
CA ASP A 155 -4.62 -22.69 -4.51
C ASP A 155 -4.80 -21.29 -3.89
N GLU A 156 -5.79 -20.51 -4.38
CA GLU A 156 -6.20 -19.20 -3.85
C GLU A 156 -5.01 -18.29 -3.51
N PRO A 157 -4.31 -17.72 -4.52
CA PRO A 157 -3.08 -16.95 -4.27
C PRO A 157 -3.32 -15.73 -3.37
N ARG A 158 -4.53 -15.14 -3.43
CA ARG A 158 -5.01 -14.07 -2.54
C ARG A 158 -4.08 -12.84 -2.54
N MET A 159 -3.59 -12.43 -3.70
CA MET A 159 -2.59 -11.36 -3.79
C MET A 159 -3.10 -10.00 -3.31
N LEU A 160 -4.38 -9.66 -3.50
CA LEU A 160 -4.93 -8.42 -2.95
C LEU A 160 -4.87 -8.42 -1.42
N ASP A 161 -5.22 -9.54 -0.78
CA ASP A 161 -5.14 -9.73 0.66
C ASP A 161 -3.70 -9.54 1.17
N ARG A 162 -2.73 -10.16 0.48
CA ARG A 162 -1.30 -10.03 0.80
C ARG A 162 -0.77 -8.61 0.55
N PHE A 163 -1.29 -7.91 -0.46
CA PHE A 163 -0.89 -6.55 -0.80
C PHE A 163 -1.25 -5.52 0.27
N ILE A 164 -2.34 -5.75 1.01
CA ILE A 164 -2.70 -4.92 2.16
C ILE A 164 -2.22 -5.51 3.50
N ALA A 165 -1.70 -6.74 3.51
CA ALA A 165 -1.24 -7.42 4.72
C ALA A 165 -0.08 -6.69 5.42
N GLY A 166 0.21 -7.14 6.64
CA GLY A 166 1.33 -6.62 7.43
C GLY A 166 1.23 -5.12 7.63
N LEU A 167 0.07 -4.59 8.06
CA LEU A 167 -0.15 -3.15 8.24
C LEU A 167 0.09 -2.32 6.96
N LEU A 168 -0.38 -2.83 5.81
CA LEU A 168 -0.33 -2.13 4.50
C LEU A 168 1.06 -1.90 3.92
N HIS A 169 2.14 -2.46 4.47
CA HIS A 169 3.50 -2.18 4.00
C HIS A 169 3.72 -2.42 2.50
N PRO A 170 3.21 -3.51 1.88
CA PRO A 170 3.34 -3.68 0.43
C PRO A 170 2.67 -2.57 -0.37
N LEU A 171 1.46 -2.16 0.04
CA LEU A 171 0.74 -1.03 -0.53
C LEU A 171 1.47 0.29 -0.29
N ILE A 172 2.11 0.51 0.87
CA ILE A 172 2.89 1.72 1.16
C ILE A 172 4.12 1.79 0.23
N HIS A 173 4.87 0.71 0.07
CA HIS A 173 5.99 0.64 -0.87
C HIS A 173 5.51 0.93 -2.30
N PHE A 174 4.43 0.29 -2.74
CA PHE A 174 3.86 0.55 -4.06
C PHE A 174 3.39 2.01 -4.20
N GLY A 175 2.79 2.58 -3.15
CA GLY A 175 2.36 3.97 -3.07
C GLY A 175 3.49 4.96 -3.29
N HIS A 176 4.70 4.69 -2.77
CA HIS A 176 5.87 5.52 -3.06
C HIS A 176 6.24 5.56 -4.54
N ALA A 177 6.01 4.49 -5.31
CA ALA A 177 6.22 4.53 -6.75
C ALA A 177 5.22 5.48 -7.43
N ALA A 178 3.95 5.42 -7.02
CA ALA A 178 2.91 6.30 -7.54
C ALA A 178 3.11 7.76 -7.13
N GLU A 179 3.61 8.00 -5.91
CA GLU A 179 3.81 9.32 -5.32
C GLU A 179 5.08 10.00 -5.82
N PHE A 180 6.18 9.27 -5.93
CA PHE A 180 7.51 9.81 -6.25
C PHE A 180 8.03 9.39 -7.64
N GLY A 181 7.28 8.63 -8.42
CA GLY A 181 7.71 8.16 -9.74
C GLY A 181 8.91 7.19 -9.70
N VAL A 182 9.08 6.47 -8.58
CA VAL A 182 10.21 5.54 -8.37
C VAL A 182 9.71 4.10 -8.51
N GLU A 183 9.76 3.54 -9.72
CA GLU A 183 9.23 2.20 -10.02
C GLU A 183 9.88 1.06 -9.21
N GLY A 184 11.14 1.23 -8.77
CA GLY A 184 11.81 0.30 -7.86
C GLY A 184 11.04 0.07 -6.56
N MET A 185 10.27 1.06 -6.09
CA MET A 185 9.41 0.91 -4.93
C MET A 185 8.19 0.03 -5.21
N ALA A 186 7.66 0.06 -6.44
CA ALA A 186 6.60 -0.85 -6.85
C ALA A 186 7.10 -2.30 -6.96
N VAL A 187 8.31 -2.50 -7.47
CA VAL A 187 8.98 -3.81 -7.45
C VAL A 187 9.05 -4.35 -6.02
N GLU A 188 9.54 -3.54 -5.08
CA GLU A 188 9.64 -3.95 -3.68
C GLU A 188 8.27 -4.25 -3.08
N GLY A 189 7.25 -3.41 -3.32
CA GLY A 189 5.90 -3.61 -2.81
C GLY A 189 5.24 -4.88 -3.36
N LEU A 190 5.36 -5.16 -4.66
CA LEU A 190 4.82 -6.39 -5.26
C LEU A 190 5.55 -7.64 -4.74
N ALA A 191 6.88 -7.58 -4.62
CA ALA A 191 7.66 -8.67 -4.06
C ALA A 191 7.33 -8.90 -2.58
N GLN A 192 7.16 -7.83 -1.79
CA GLN A 192 6.75 -7.89 -0.39
C GLN A 192 5.36 -8.53 -0.25
N ALA A 193 4.41 -8.18 -1.11
CA ALA A 193 3.10 -8.82 -1.15
C ALA A 193 3.23 -10.33 -1.43
N ALA A 194 4.05 -10.73 -2.40
CA ALA A 194 4.23 -12.13 -2.73
C ALA A 194 4.78 -12.96 -1.54
N VAL A 195 5.67 -12.39 -0.72
CA VAL A 195 6.24 -13.08 0.45
C VAL A 195 5.45 -12.91 1.74
N HIS A 196 4.43 -12.05 1.77
CA HIS A 196 3.53 -11.94 2.90
C HIS A 196 2.55 -13.10 2.96
N LYS A 197 2.20 -13.55 4.16
CA LYS A 197 1.04 -14.43 4.39
C LYS A 197 -0.27 -13.65 4.21
N THR A 198 -1.36 -14.35 3.92
CA THR A 198 -2.70 -13.76 3.98
C THR A 198 -3.05 -13.39 5.43
N ALA A 199 -3.79 -12.30 5.59
CA ALA A 199 -4.11 -11.71 6.89
C ALA A 199 -5.59 -11.36 7.05
N TYR A 200 -6.34 -11.09 5.96
CA TYR A 200 -7.66 -10.44 6.04
C TYR A 200 -8.74 -11.17 5.24
N GLN A 201 -8.87 -12.47 5.51
CA GLN A 201 -9.64 -13.38 4.65
C GLN A 201 -11.10 -12.95 4.45
N LYS A 202 -11.70 -12.25 5.41
CA LYS A 202 -13.09 -11.78 5.35
C LYS A 202 -13.30 -10.46 4.60
N LEU A 203 -12.23 -9.72 4.30
CA LEU A 203 -12.36 -8.40 3.68
C LEU A 203 -12.74 -8.52 2.20
N TYR A 204 -12.20 -9.52 1.49
CA TYR A 204 -12.51 -9.78 0.10
C TYR A 204 -12.94 -11.24 -0.11
N ASP A 205 -14.10 -11.43 -0.74
CA ASP A 205 -14.59 -12.73 -1.18
C ASP A 205 -14.45 -12.90 -2.71
N ALA A 206 -14.79 -14.07 -3.25
CA ALA A 206 -14.68 -14.36 -4.68
C ALA A 206 -15.57 -13.46 -5.53
N SER A 207 -16.71 -13.01 -4.98
CA SER A 207 -17.65 -12.16 -5.70
C SER A 207 -17.08 -10.78 -6.00
N TYR A 208 -16.14 -10.30 -5.17
CA TYR A 208 -15.43 -9.04 -5.37
C TYR A 208 -14.62 -9.00 -6.68
N PHE A 209 -14.14 -10.16 -7.15
CA PHE A 209 -13.30 -10.28 -8.35
C PHE A 209 -14.06 -10.75 -9.58
N ASN A 210 -15.36 -10.99 -9.44
CA ASN A 210 -16.17 -11.38 -10.59
C ASN A 210 -16.40 -10.17 -11.51
N PRO A 211 -16.42 -10.38 -12.84
CA PRO A 211 -16.79 -9.32 -13.76
C PRO A 211 -18.18 -8.74 -13.44
N PRO A 212 -18.40 -7.44 -13.69
CA PRO A 212 -19.72 -6.85 -13.65
C PRO A 212 -20.68 -7.67 -14.54
N GLY A 213 -21.77 -8.21 -13.98
CA GLY A 213 -22.74 -9.05 -14.71
C GLY A 213 -22.61 -10.57 -14.51
N SER A 214 -21.77 -11.05 -13.60
CA SER A 214 -21.82 -12.45 -13.11
C SER A 214 -23.03 -12.70 -12.19
N THR A 215 -23.50 -13.94 -12.05
CA THR A 215 -24.70 -14.33 -11.25
C THR A 215 -24.73 -13.77 -9.81
N GLY A 216 -23.57 -13.56 -9.17
CA GLY A 216 -23.46 -12.90 -7.85
C GLY A 216 -23.60 -11.38 -7.89
N SER A 217 -23.19 -10.73 -8.99
CA SER A 217 -23.40 -9.30 -9.25
C SER A 217 -24.87 -8.94 -9.44
N TYR A 218 -25.73 -9.89 -9.86
CA TYR A 218 -27.18 -9.64 -9.95
C TYR A 218 -27.83 -9.41 -8.59
N LEU A 219 -27.41 -10.09 -7.52
CA LEU A 219 -27.97 -9.85 -6.18
C LEU A 219 -27.52 -8.50 -5.61
N ALA A 220 -26.25 -8.12 -5.80
CA ALA A 220 -25.75 -6.80 -5.45
C ALA A 220 -26.45 -5.68 -6.26
N SER A 221 -26.65 -5.91 -7.56
CA SER A 221 -27.41 -5.01 -8.43
C SER A 221 -28.89 -4.92 -8.07
N LEU A 222 -29.52 -6.00 -7.60
CA LEU A 222 -30.91 -5.99 -7.13
C LEU A 222 -31.06 -5.21 -5.82
N THR A 223 -30.11 -5.32 -4.88
CA THR A 223 -30.10 -4.49 -3.67
C THR A 223 -29.88 -3.01 -3.98
N SER A 224 -29.03 -2.67 -4.95
CA SER A 224 -28.87 -1.27 -5.40
C SER A 224 -30.08 -0.76 -6.20
N ALA A 225 -30.71 -1.60 -7.01
CA ALA A 225 -31.88 -1.23 -7.81
C ALA A 225 -33.15 -1.04 -6.96
N LEU A 226 -33.29 -1.77 -5.86
CA LEU A 226 -34.37 -1.55 -4.88
C LEU A 226 -34.20 -0.25 -4.08
N SER A 227 -33.00 0.35 -4.09
CA SER A 227 -32.71 1.64 -3.46
C SER A 227 -32.82 2.84 -4.39
N LEU A 228 -32.87 2.65 -5.72
CA LEU A 228 -32.87 3.75 -6.69
C LEU A 228 -33.93 3.57 -7.78
N SER A 229 -35.16 3.98 -7.47
CA SER A 229 -36.11 4.40 -8.50
C SER A 229 -35.77 5.81 -8.98
N SER A 230 -34.76 5.95 -9.85
CA SER A 230 -34.63 7.10 -10.76
C SER A 230 -33.70 6.78 -11.92
N SER A 231 -34.29 6.67 -13.11
CA SER A 231 -33.63 6.52 -14.40
C SER A 231 -32.77 7.73 -14.76
N GLY A 232 -31.50 7.47 -15.09
CA GLY A 232 -30.59 8.43 -15.71
C GLY A 232 -29.16 7.92 -15.64
N THR A 233 -28.30 8.33 -16.58
CA THR A 233 -26.83 8.16 -16.52
C THR A 233 -26.25 8.98 -15.36
N ALA A 234 -26.62 8.63 -14.13
CA ALA A 234 -26.24 9.31 -12.92
C ALA A 234 -24.80 8.95 -12.57
N LYS A 235 -24.00 9.97 -12.24
CA LYS A 235 -22.69 9.78 -11.61
C LYS A 235 -22.85 8.84 -10.41
N PRO A 236 -21.88 7.96 -10.13
CA PRO A 236 -21.95 7.11 -8.95
C PRO A 236 -22.18 7.98 -7.71
N GLU A 237 -23.20 7.64 -6.92
CA GLU A 237 -23.54 8.39 -5.71
C GLU A 237 -22.38 8.29 -4.71
N HIS A 238 -21.56 9.34 -4.67
CA HIS A 238 -20.39 9.45 -3.82
C HIS A 238 -20.80 9.95 -2.43
N THR A 239 -20.36 9.25 -1.38
CA THR A 239 -20.47 9.73 0.00
C THR A 239 -19.12 10.28 0.47
N HIS A 240 -19.11 11.55 0.91
CA HIS A 240 -17.92 12.21 1.41
C HIS A 240 -17.28 11.46 2.61
N ALA A 241 -15.95 11.37 2.64
CA ALA A 241 -15.15 10.62 3.60
C ALA A 241 -15.48 10.97 5.06
N PHE A 242 -15.61 12.26 5.41
CA PHE A 242 -16.08 12.69 6.74
C PHE A 242 -17.48 12.19 7.11
N THR A 243 -18.39 12.07 6.15
CA THR A 243 -19.72 11.47 6.41
C THR A 243 -19.59 9.98 6.70
N ILE A 244 -18.72 9.28 5.97
CA ILE A 244 -18.41 7.87 6.23
C ILE A 244 -17.79 7.72 7.63
N LEU A 245 -16.78 8.52 7.97
CA LEU A 245 -16.14 8.53 9.29
C LEU A 245 -17.16 8.83 10.41
N ALA A 246 -18.04 9.81 10.22
CA ALA A 246 -19.09 10.13 11.20
C ALA A 246 -20.11 9.00 11.37
N ARG A 247 -20.38 8.20 10.32
CA ARG A 247 -21.24 7.01 10.40
C ARG A 247 -20.53 5.87 11.13
N ILE A 248 -19.26 5.63 10.83
CA ILE A 248 -18.42 4.64 11.54
C ILE A 248 -18.40 4.93 13.04
N LEU A 249 -18.20 6.19 13.44
CA LEU A 249 -18.18 6.61 14.85
C LEU A 249 -19.52 6.42 15.59
N LYS A 250 -20.63 6.24 14.87
CA LYS A 250 -21.97 6.03 15.43
C LYS A 250 -22.45 4.58 15.31
N ASP A 251 -21.67 3.71 14.67
CA ASP A 251 -22.06 2.32 14.45
C ASP A 251 -21.73 1.49 15.70
N GLU A 252 -22.77 1.04 16.41
CA GLU A 252 -22.64 0.19 17.61
C GLU A 252 -21.87 -1.12 17.33
N ARG A 253 -21.83 -1.57 16.07
CA ARG A 253 -21.06 -2.76 15.65
C ARG A 253 -19.54 -2.53 15.71
N LEU A 254 -19.10 -1.28 15.60
CA LEU A 254 -17.69 -0.86 15.57
C LEU A 254 -17.23 -0.16 16.86
N GLU A 255 -18.03 -0.22 17.92
CA GLU A 255 -17.66 0.33 19.23
C GLU A 255 -16.36 -0.26 19.77
N ALA A 256 -15.64 0.54 20.57
CA ALA A 256 -14.40 0.14 21.21
C ALA A 256 -14.58 -1.17 22.01
N GLY A 257 -13.76 -2.17 21.69
CA GLY A 257 -13.81 -3.49 22.32
C GLY A 257 -14.70 -4.53 21.61
N LYS A 258 -15.45 -4.16 20.57
CA LYS A 258 -16.29 -5.11 19.81
C LYS A 258 -15.50 -5.91 18.78
N THR A 259 -14.59 -5.26 18.07
CA THR A 259 -13.86 -5.85 16.93
C THR A 259 -12.50 -6.41 17.33
N CYS A 260 -11.87 -5.86 18.37
CA CYS A 260 -10.65 -6.39 18.96
C CYS A 260 -10.63 -6.10 20.47
N THR A 261 -9.87 -6.90 21.22
CA THR A 261 -9.65 -6.67 22.64
C THR A 261 -8.57 -5.62 22.86
N LYS A 262 -8.63 -4.90 23.99
CA LYS A 262 -7.62 -3.90 24.35
C LYS A 262 -6.20 -4.48 24.44
N ASP A 263 -6.11 -5.72 24.89
CA ASP A 263 -4.83 -6.42 25.11
C ASP A 263 -4.30 -7.13 23.85
N SER A 264 -5.04 -7.10 22.74
CA SER A 264 -4.55 -7.69 21.48
C SER A 264 -3.29 -6.97 21.00
N GLU A 265 -2.26 -7.74 20.65
CA GLU A 265 -1.04 -7.25 20.00
C GLU A 265 -1.25 -7.06 18.47
N ALA A 266 -2.38 -7.53 17.92
CA ALA A 266 -2.70 -7.53 16.50
C ALA A 266 -4.03 -6.79 16.20
N LYS A 267 -4.32 -5.70 16.92
CA LYS A 267 -5.59 -4.95 16.87
C LYS A 267 -6.10 -4.68 15.45
N PHE A 268 -5.21 -4.32 14.52
CA PHE A 268 -5.56 -4.06 13.13
C PHE A 268 -6.11 -5.34 12.46
N THR A 269 -5.32 -6.42 12.48
CA THR A 269 -5.69 -7.71 11.87
C THR A 269 -6.95 -8.28 12.51
N ASP A 270 -7.06 -8.22 13.84
CA ASP A 270 -8.25 -8.70 14.56
C ASP A 270 -9.49 -7.91 14.14
N THR A 271 -9.38 -6.58 14.07
CA THR A 271 -10.49 -5.71 13.67
C THR A 271 -10.96 -6.02 12.25
N VAL A 272 -10.03 -6.14 11.30
CA VAL A 272 -10.37 -6.45 9.90
C VAL A 272 -10.97 -7.85 9.78
N ASN A 273 -10.50 -8.83 10.55
CA ASN A 273 -11.08 -10.17 10.54
C ASN A 273 -12.40 -10.28 11.31
N ALA A 274 -12.69 -9.37 12.23
CA ALA A 274 -13.96 -9.33 12.95
C ALA A 274 -15.04 -8.60 12.15
N ALA A 275 -14.69 -7.49 11.50
CA ALA A 275 -15.63 -6.54 10.90
C ALA A 275 -15.31 -6.19 9.43
N GLY A 276 -14.58 -7.03 8.70
CA GLY A 276 -14.15 -6.76 7.33
C GLY A 276 -15.31 -6.54 6.35
N ASP A 277 -16.44 -7.21 6.55
CA ASP A 277 -17.68 -6.98 5.81
C ASP A 277 -18.27 -5.59 6.07
N ILE A 278 -18.28 -5.13 7.32
CA ILE A 278 -18.74 -3.78 7.71
C ILE A 278 -17.77 -2.72 7.17
N ILE A 279 -16.46 -2.96 7.25
CA ILE A 279 -15.44 -2.07 6.68
C ILE A 279 -15.66 -1.93 5.17
N ARG A 280 -15.92 -3.05 4.48
CA ARG A 280 -16.23 -3.06 3.04
C ARG A 280 -17.54 -2.33 2.72
N GLU A 281 -18.56 -2.49 3.56
CA GLU A 281 -19.83 -1.75 3.44
C GLU A 281 -19.56 -0.24 3.40
N TYR A 282 -18.80 0.30 4.36
CA TYR A 282 -18.44 1.71 4.40
C TYR A 282 -17.53 2.15 3.25
N ALA A 283 -16.51 1.34 2.92
CA ALA A 283 -15.62 1.62 1.80
C ALA A 283 -16.39 1.72 0.46
N SER A 284 -17.44 0.91 0.28
CA SER A 284 -18.26 0.92 -0.95
C SER A 284 -19.07 2.21 -1.18
N LEU A 285 -19.25 3.02 -0.14
CA LEU A 285 -19.90 4.33 -0.22
C LEU A 285 -18.99 5.41 -0.83
N TRP A 286 -17.67 5.19 -0.75
CA TRP A 286 -16.68 6.10 -1.30
C TRP A 286 -16.39 5.71 -2.75
N LYS A 287 -17.18 6.27 -3.67
CA LYS A 287 -17.07 6.01 -5.10
C LYS A 287 -16.26 7.11 -5.78
N VAL A 288 -15.51 6.72 -6.81
CA VAL A 288 -14.69 7.59 -7.65
C VAL A 288 -14.93 7.21 -9.12
N SER A 289 -15.01 8.19 -10.01
CA SER A 289 -15.07 7.97 -11.45
C SER A 289 -13.67 7.99 -12.08
N GLU A 290 -13.57 7.75 -13.39
CA GLU A 290 -12.31 7.85 -14.14
C GLU A 290 -11.92 9.31 -14.50
N ASP A 291 -12.73 10.29 -14.09
CA ASP A 291 -12.44 11.71 -14.31
C ASP A 291 -11.26 12.17 -13.45
N GLU A 292 -10.19 12.68 -14.08
CA GLU A 292 -8.96 13.07 -13.39
C GLU A 292 -9.18 14.16 -12.33
N LYS A 293 -10.05 15.13 -12.63
CA LYS A 293 -10.38 16.19 -11.69
C LYS A 293 -11.11 15.62 -10.47
N GLU A 294 -12.09 14.74 -10.69
CA GLU A 294 -12.76 14.05 -9.60
C GLU A 294 -11.75 13.23 -8.77
N ILE A 295 -10.84 12.48 -9.39
CA ILE A 295 -9.81 11.72 -8.67
C ILE A 295 -8.99 12.65 -7.76
N GLN A 296 -8.57 13.82 -8.24
CA GLN A 296 -7.83 14.80 -7.42
C GLN A 296 -8.66 15.31 -6.24
N GLU A 297 -9.93 15.67 -6.47
CA GLU A 297 -10.85 16.09 -5.39
C GLU A 297 -11.03 14.99 -4.33
N ARG A 298 -11.10 13.72 -4.77
CA ARG A 298 -11.26 12.55 -3.89
C ARG A 298 -9.98 12.24 -3.10
N VAL A 299 -8.81 12.37 -3.72
CA VAL A 299 -7.52 12.21 -3.02
C VAL A 299 -7.36 13.29 -1.95
N GLU A 300 -7.69 14.54 -2.26
CA GLU A 300 -7.70 15.65 -1.29
C GLU A 300 -8.63 15.35 -0.10
N GLU A 301 -9.83 14.86 -0.37
CA GLU A 301 -10.81 14.46 0.64
C GLU A 301 -10.26 13.41 1.62
N LEU A 302 -9.57 12.39 1.10
CA LEU A 302 -8.91 11.37 1.92
C LEU A 302 -7.75 11.94 2.72
N ALA A 303 -6.94 12.82 2.13
CA ALA A 303 -5.81 13.45 2.82
C ALA A 303 -6.30 14.25 4.05
N TRP A 304 -7.38 15.02 3.91
CA TRP A 304 -7.99 15.75 5.02
C TRP A 304 -8.58 14.82 6.08
N MET A 305 -9.22 13.71 5.68
CA MET A 305 -9.73 12.72 6.62
C MET A 305 -8.60 12.11 7.47
N VAL A 306 -7.50 11.69 6.82
CA VAL A 306 -6.34 11.10 7.50
C VAL A 306 -5.66 12.12 8.42
N ALA A 307 -5.47 13.36 7.95
CA ALA A 307 -4.90 14.43 8.76
C ALA A 307 -5.74 14.72 10.02
N LEU A 308 -7.07 14.72 9.88
CA LEU A 308 -8.00 14.87 11.00
C LEU A 308 -7.87 13.70 11.98
N MET A 309 -7.87 12.46 11.49
CA MET A 309 -7.73 11.25 12.34
C MET A 309 -6.42 11.29 13.13
N PHE A 310 -5.31 11.64 12.48
CA PHE A 310 -4.00 11.75 13.12
C PHE A 310 -3.96 12.88 14.15
N GLY A 311 -4.35 14.10 13.75
CA GLY A 311 -4.27 15.28 14.59
C GLY A 311 -5.22 15.24 15.78
N VAL A 312 -6.47 14.81 15.58
CA VAL A 312 -7.47 14.74 16.65
C VAL A 312 -7.29 13.50 17.51
N GLY A 313 -6.99 12.34 16.91
CA GLY A 313 -6.82 11.08 17.64
C GLY A 313 -5.68 11.12 18.67
N GLY A 314 -4.60 11.83 18.34
CA GLY A 314 -3.45 12.01 19.24
C GLY A 314 -3.58 13.18 20.23
N TRP A 315 -4.57 14.06 20.10
CA TRP A 315 -4.65 15.30 20.87
C TRP A 315 -5.51 15.19 22.13
N LYS A 316 -5.00 15.72 23.25
CA LYS A 316 -5.75 15.96 24.49
C LYS A 316 -5.31 17.28 25.10
N LYS A 317 -6.24 18.08 25.61
CA LYS A 317 -5.99 19.42 26.18
C LYS A 317 -4.85 19.47 27.20
N ASP A 318 -4.76 18.46 28.06
CA ASP A 318 -3.85 18.44 29.22
C ASP A 318 -2.74 17.37 29.08
N ARG A 319 -2.39 16.95 27.84
CA ARG A 319 -1.32 15.98 27.59
C ARG A 319 -0.56 16.32 26.31
N ASP A 320 0.68 15.86 26.25
CA ASP A 320 1.46 15.91 25.01
C ASP A 320 0.76 15.14 23.89
N PHE A 321 0.94 15.64 22.66
CA PHE A 321 0.40 15.00 21.48
C PHE A 321 0.98 13.60 21.33
N LYS A 322 0.10 12.60 21.22
CA LYS A 322 0.50 11.20 21.02
C LYS A 322 0.36 10.84 19.55
N ALA A 323 1.46 10.96 18.80
CA ALA A 323 1.57 10.55 17.40
C ALA A 323 1.67 9.02 17.25
N ASP A 324 0.70 8.28 17.78
CA ASP A 324 0.73 6.81 17.77
C ASP A 324 -0.18 6.24 16.68
N PHE A 325 0.36 5.28 15.95
CA PHE A 325 -0.36 4.52 14.92
C PHE A 325 -1.26 3.43 15.52
N PHE A 326 -1.02 3.01 16.77
CA PHE A 326 -1.67 1.89 17.46
C PHE A 326 -2.67 2.29 18.57
N LEU A 327 -3.11 3.56 18.60
CA LEU A 327 -3.86 4.22 19.69
C LEU A 327 -4.65 3.32 20.66
#